data_AF-A0AAV5YG98-F1
#
_entry.id   AF-A0AAV5YG98-F1
#
_cell.length_a   1.000
_cell.length_b   1.000
_cell.length_c   1.000
_cell.angle_alpha   90.00
_cell.angle_beta   90.00
_cell.angle_gamma   90.00
#
_symmetry.space_group_name_H-M   'P 1'
#
loop_
_entity.id
_entity.type
_entity.pdbx_description
1 polymer ?
#
loop_
_entity_poly.entity_id
_entity_poly.type
_entity_poly.pdbx_seq_one_letter_code
_entity_poly.pdbx_strand_id
1 'polypeptide(L)'
;MATSAGAQALDPQATEALASTLKMLIDPSQRSAAIAGSPQATAIDQQIRSLTGSETLTQEFFALAADVFQEMTVATGGDADKMLQALDGARSNPSGFAATLSPATLERLRALSVKISDQKR
;
A
#
# COMPACT_ATOMS: atom_id res chain seq x y z
N MET A 1 -8.75 -35.41 -4.24
CA MET A 1 -9.47 -34.12 -4.17
C MET A 1 -8.50 -33.10 -3.61
N ALA A 2 -8.05 -32.14 -4.42
CA ALA A 2 -7.13 -31.08 -3.97
C ALA A 2 -7.99 -29.93 -3.42
N THR A 3 -8.08 -29.83 -2.10
CA THR A 3 -8.64 -28.65 -1.45
C THR A 3 -7.66 -27.51 -1.63
N SER A 4 -8.06 -26.49 -2.39
CA SER A 4 -7.37 -25.20 -2.46
C SER A 4 -7.02 -24.76 -1.05
N ALA A 5 -5.72 -24.63 -0.76
CA ALA A 5 -5.25 -24.07 0.50
C ALA A 5 -5.90 -22.70 0.68
N GLY A 6 -6.80 -22.62 1.67
CA GLY A 6 -7.68 -21.48 1.85
C GLY A 6 -6.86 -20.22 2.07
N ALA A 7 -7.23 -19.16 1.35
CA ALA A 7 -7.11 -17.82 1.91
C ALA A 7 -7.82 -17.87 3.27
N GLN A 8 -7.05 -17.97 4.34
CA GLN A 8 -7.59 -17.93 5.70
C GLN A 8 -8.37 -16.63 5.80
N ALA A 9 -9.68 -16.75 6.04
CA ALA A 9 -10.52 -15.59 6.27
C ALA A 9 -9.90 -14.82 7.45
N LEU A 10 -9.65 -13.52 7.25
CA LEU A 10 -9.15 -12.65 8.30
C LEU A 10 -10.10 -12.75 9.50
N ASP A 11 -9.54 -12.88 10.70
CA ASP A 11 -10.34 -12.77 11.91
C ASP A 11 -11.07 -11.41 11.94
N PRO A 12 -12.26 -11.31 12.55
CA PRO A 12 -13.05 -10.08 12.55
C PRO A 12 -12.27 -8.87 13.08
N GLN A 13 -11.48 -9.06 14.15
CA GLN A 13 -10.64 -8.02 14.72
C GLN A 13 -9.56 -7.53 13.74
N ALA A 14 -8.94 -8.44 12.99
CA ALA A 14 -7.94 -8.09 11.98
C ALA A 14 -8.59 -7.35 10.80
N THR A 15 -9.81 -7.73 10.43
CA THR A 15 -10.61 -7.04 9.40
C THR A 15 -10.94 -5.61 9.81
N GLU A 16 -11.38 -5.40 11.05
CA GLU A 16 -11.66 -4.06 11.59
C GLU A 16 -10.40 -3.19 11.68
N ALA A 17 -9.30 -3.75 12.18
CA ALA A 17 -8.02 -3.05 12.25
C ALA A 17 -7.49 -2.66 10.86
N LEU A 18 -7.65 -3.55 9.87
CA LEU A 18 -7.33 -3.26 8.47
C LEU A 18 -8.21 -2.11 7.94
N ALA A 19 -9.52 -2.18 8.14
CA ALA A 19 -10.44 -1.13 7.68
C ALA A 19 -10.12 0.25 8.29
N SER A 20 -9.81 0.30 9.59
CA SER A 20 -9.36 1.53 10.25
C SER A 20 -8.04 2.04 9.68
N THR A 21 -7.08 1.15 9.44
CA THR A 21 -5.77 1.52 8.87
C THR A 21 -5.91 2.06 7.45
N LEU A 22 -6.71 1.40 6.60
CA LEU A 22 -7.00 1.84 5.25
C LEU A 22 -7.69 3.21 5.25
N LYS A 23 -8.69 3.40 6.12
CA LYS A 23 -9.39 4.69 6.29
C LYS A 23 -8.42 5.81 6.70
N MET A 24 -7.53 5.53 7.66
CA MET A 24 -6.52 6.48 8.09
C MET A 24 -5.56 6.84 6.94
N LEU A 25 -5.18 5.86 6.11
CA LEU A 25 -4.22 6.07 5.02
C LEU A 25 -4.79 6.94 3.89
N ILE A 26 -6.05 6.73 3.52
CA ILE A 26 -6.72 7.47 2.43
C ILE A 26 -7.22 8.86 2.87
N ASP A 27 -7.48 9.05 4.17
CA ASP A 27 -7.90 10.33 4.72
C ASP A 27 -6.66 11.22 4.98
N PRO A 28 -6.50 12.36 4.27
CA PRO A 28 -5.32 13.19 4.40
C PRO A 28 -5.14 13.81 5.77
N SER A 29 -6.23 14.11 6.49
CA SER A 29 -6.18 14.70 7.83
C SER A 29 -5.73 13.66 8.85
N GLN A 30 -6.31 12.46 8.81
CA GLN A 30 -5.90 11.36 9.69
C GLN A 30 -4.48 10.89 9.40
N ARG A 31 -4.10 10.78 8.13
CA ARG A 31 -2.74 10.45 7.71
C ARG A 31 -1.73 11.47 8.22
N SER A 32 -2.01 12.77 8.09
CA SER A 32 -1.11 13.83 8.56
C SER A 32 -0.93 13.78 10.08
N ALA A 33 -1.98 13.47 10.84
CA ALA A 33 -1.88 13.28 12.29
C ALA A 33 -1.02 12.06 12.66
N ALA A 34 -1.18 10.94 11.94
CA ALA A 34 -0.37 9.74 12.15
C ALA A 34 1.12 9.97 11.80
N ILE A 35 1.39 10.74 10.74
CA ILE A 35 2.75 11.11 10.31
C ILE A 35 3.43 12.01 11.35
N ALA A 36 2.71 12.97 11.94
CA ALA A 36 3.26 13.92 12.91
C ALA A 36 3.85 13.24 14.16
N GLY A 37 3.38 12.04 14.49
CA GLY A 37 3.91 11.23 15.60
C GLY A 37 5.24 10.53 15.31
N SER A 38 5.75 10.57 14.06
CA SER A 38 6.97 9.87 13.65
C SER A 38 7.86 10.72 12.72
N PRO A 39 9.08 11.09 13.16
CA PRO A 39 10.03 11.80 12.29
C PRO A 39 10.36 11.04 11.01
N GLN A 40 10.41 9.71 11.08
CA GLN A 40 10.65 8.86 9.91
C GLN A 40 9.46 8.89 8.94
N ALA A 41 8.23 8.86 9.45
CA ALA A 41 7.04 8.99 8.61
C ALA A 41 6.97 10.35 7.93
N THR A 42 7.39 11.41 8.63
CA THR A 42 7.47 12.77 8.05
C THR A 42 8.45 12.83 6.89
N ALA A 43 9.64 12.23 7.03
CA ALA A 43 10.63 12.19 5.96
C ALA A 43 10.12 11.41 4.73
N ILE A 44 9.42 10.30 4.93
CA ILE A 44 8.84 9.49 3.85
C ILE A 44 7.71 10.26 3.16
N ASP A 45 6.82 10.94 3.90
CA ASP A 45 5.74 11.75 3.31
C ASP A 45 6.30 12.88 2.43
N GLN A 46 7.37 13.54 2.87
CA GLN A 46 8.05 14.55 2.07
C GLN A 46 8.64 13.96 0.77
N GLN A 47 9.26 12.78 0.84
CA GLN A 47 9.76 12.09 -0.36
C GLN A 47 8.64 11.74 -1.33
N ILE A 48 7.48 11.28 -0.84
CA ILE A 48 6.31 10.96 -1.66
C ILE A 48 5.77 12.23 -2.34
N ARG A 49 5.66 13.34 -1.61
CA ARG A 49 5.23 14.63 -2.17
C ARG A 49 6.20 15.15 -3.22
N SER A 50 7.52 15.04 -2.98
CA SER A 50 8.53 15.40 -3.96
C SER A 50 8.50 14.49 -5.20
N LEU A 51 8.20 13.20 -5.03
CA LEU A 51 8.06 12.25 -6.14
C LEU A 51 6.84 12.55 -7.00
N THR A 52 5.70 12.79 -6.36
CA THR A 52 4.40 12.96 -7.03
C THR A 52 4.17 14.38 -7.56
N GLY A 53 4.83 15.39 -6.98
CA GLY A 53 4.82 16.78 -7.47
C GLY A 53 3.51 17.55 -7.32
N SER A 54 2.41 16.89 -6.92
CA SER A 54 1.11 17.53 -6.70
C SER A 54 0.32 16.81 -5.61
N GLU A 55 -0.57 17.54 -4.93
CA GLU A 55 -1.42 16.96 -3.90
C GLU A 55 -2.37 15.89 -4.47
N THR A 56 -2.89 16.10 -5.68
CA THR A 56 -3.75 15.12 -6.37
C THR A 56 -3.02 13.79 -6.57
N LEU A 57 -1.80 13.82 -7.13
CA LEU A 57 -1.01 12.60 -7.32
C LEU A 57 -0.52 12.01 -6.00
N THR A 58 -0.28 12.83 -4.98
CA THR A 58 -0.02 12.33 -3.61
C THR A 58 -1.22 11.53 -3.08
N GLN A 59 -2.45 12.01 -3.26
CA GLN A 59 -3.64 11.26 -2.83
C GLN A 59 -3.82 9.97 -3.64
N GLU A 60 -3.64 10.02 -4.97
CA GLU A 60 -3.70 8.81 -5.81
C GLU A 60 -2.63 7.78 -5.40
N PHE A 61 -1.44 8.24 -5.01
CA PHE A 61 -0.38 7.38 -4.48
C PHE A 61 -0.80 6.68 -3.18
N PHE A 62 -1.34 7.41 -2.21
CA PHE A 62 -1.79 6.81 -0.96
C PHE A 62 -3.01 5.89 -1.14
N ALA A 63 -3.89 6.18 -2.09
CA ALA A 63 -4.98 5.27 -2.46
C ALA A 63 -4.44 3.94 -3.03
N LEU A 64 -3.46 4.00 -3.93
CA LEU A 64 -2.81 2.80 -4.45
C LEU A 64 -2.05 2.03 -3.35
N ALA A 65 -1.37 2.75 -2.45
CA ALA A 65 -0.70 2.11 -1.31
C ALA A 65 -1.70 1.37 -0.39
N ALA A 66 -2.91 1.90 -0.24
CA ALA A 66 -3.99 1.25 0.51
C ALA A 66 -4.46 -0.04 -0.18
N ASP A 67 -4.65 -0.01 -1.51
CA ASP A 67 -4.99 -1.21 -2.29
C ASP A 67 -3.92 -2.31 -2.13
N VAL A 68 -2.64 -1.95 -2.28
CA VAL A 68 -1.50 -2.88 -2.10
C VAL A 68 -1.44 -3.44 -0.68
N PHE A 69 -1.65 -2.59 0.34
CA PHE A 69 -1.65 -3.01 1.74
C PHE A 69 -2.80 -3.99 2.03
N GLN A 70 -3.99 -3.73 1.49
CA GLN A 70 -5.13 -4.63 1.61
C GLN A 70 -4.83 -5.99 0.97
N GLU A 71 -4.33 -6.01 -0.26
CA GLU A 71 -3.96 -7.26 -0.95
C GLU A 71 -2.91 -8.05 -0.18
N MET A 72 -1.88 -7.38 0.34
CA MET A 72 -0.85 -8.03 1.15
C MET A 72 -1.41 -8.59 2.46
N THR A 73 -2.31 -7.85 3.12
CA THR A 73 -2.97 -8.31 4.35
C THR A 73 -3.80 -9.56 4.09
N VAL A 74 -4.56 -9.58 2.99
CA VAL A 74 -5.36 -10.76 2.59
C VAL A 74 -4.46 -11.94 2.20
N ALA A 75 -3.40 -11.69 1.42
CA ALA A 75 -2.48 -12.74 0.96
C ALA A 75 -1.71 -13.42 2.11
N THR A 76 -1.48 -12.69 3.20
CA THR A 76 -0.76 -13.18 4.39
C THR A 76 -1.69 -13.69 5.49
N GLY A 77 -3.01 -13.53 5.33
CA GLY A 77 -3.99 -13.84 6.38
C GLY A 77 -3.89 -12.89 7.59
N GLY A 78 -3.39 -11.66 7.39
CA GLY A 78 -3.24 -10.66 8.45
C GLY A 78 -2.02 -10.88 9.35
N ASP A 79 -1.12 -11.79 8.96
CA ASP A 79 0.10 -12.07 9.69
C ASP A 79 1.13 -10.96 9.46
N ALA A 80 1.37 -10.15 10.48
CA ALA A 80 2.27 -9.01 10.42
C ALA A 80 3.72 -9.39 10.08
N ASP A 81 4.20 -10.56 10.51
CA ASP A 81 5.55 -11.02 10.23
C ASP A 81 5.70 -11.36 8.75
N LYS A 82 4.72 -12.08 8.19
CA LYS A 82 4.66 -12.37 6.74
C LYS A 82 4.51 -11.10 5.92
N MET A 83 3.74 -10.12 6.39
CA MET A 83 3.63 -8.82 5.71
C MET A 83 4.98 -8.10 5.69
N LEU A 84 5.72 -8.08 6.80
CA LEU A 84 7.07 -7.50 6.86
C LEU A 84 8.05 -8.25 5.96
N GLN A 85 8.01 -9.59 5.93
CA GLN A 85 8.82 -10.41 5.04
C GLN A 85 8.51 -10.13 3.56
N ALA A 86 7.23 -9.98 3.22
CA ALA A 86 6.83 -9.62 1.86
C ALA A 86 7.35 -8.23 1.46
N LEU A 87 7.30 -7.25 2.36
CA LEU A 87 7.86 -5.91 2.14
C LEU A 87 9.40 -5.92 2.01
N ASP A 88 10.09 -6.72 2.82
CA ASP A 88 11.54 -6.86 2.72
C ASP A 88 11.97 -7.54 1.41
N GLY A 89 11.25 -8.59 1.01
CA GLY A 89 11.39 -9.21 -0.31
C GLY A 89 11.11 -8.23 -1.45
N ALA A 90 10.11 -7.36 -1.31
CA ALA A 90 9.79 -6.34 -2.30
C ALA A 90 10.91 -5.31 -2.48
N ARG A 91 11.68 -4.98 -1.43
CA ARG A 91 12.85 -4.10 -1.54
C ARG A 91 13.93 -4.72 -2.42
N SER A 92 14.14 -6.04 -2.30
CA SER A 92 15.14 -6.78 -3.07
C SER A 92 14.67 -7.14 -4.48
N ASN A 93 13.35 -7.33 -4.67
CA ASN A 93 12.75 -7.69 -5.95
C ASN A 93 11.40 -6.99 -6.17
N PRO A 94 11.42 -5.68 -6.53
CA PRO A 94 10.19 -4.90 -6.70
C PRO A 94 9.33 -5.40 -7.87
N SER A 95 9.95 -5.94 -8.93
CA SER A 95 9.24 -6.51 -10.06
C SER A 95 8.54 -7.83 -9.70
N GLY A 96 9.19 -8.66 -8.88
CA GLY A 96 8.59 -9.87 -8.34
C GLY A 96 7.41 -9.58 -7.43
N PHE A 97 7.52 -8.56 -6.57
CA PHE A 97 6.40 -8.09 -5.75
C PHE A 97 5.25 -7.54 -6.59
N ALA A 98 5.54 -6.72 -7.61
CA ALA A 98 4.51 -6.21 -8.49
C ALA A 98 3.74 -7.36 -9.18
N ALA A 99 4.42 -8.45 -9.55
CA ALA A 99 3.79 -9.62 -10.15
C ALA A 99 2.83 -10.39 -9.22
N THR A 100 2.88 -10.16 -7.89
CA THR A 100 1.93 -10.76 -6.95
C THR A 100 0.65 -9.95 -6.77
N LEU A 101 0.62 -8.71 -7.27
CA LEU A 101 -0.55 -7.83 -7.15
C LEU A 101 -1.63 -8.22 -8.16
N SER A 102 -2.89 -7.91 -7.84
CA SER A 102 -4.00 -8.09 -8.76
C SER A 102 -3.78 -7.32 -10.07
N PRO A 103 -4.37 -7.78 -11.19
CA PRO A 103 -4.29 -7.07 -12.47
C PRO A 103 -4.79 -5.62 -12.40
N ALA A 104 -5.81 -5.36 -11.58
CA ALA A 104 -6.38 -4.03 -11.38
C ALA A 104 -5.39 -3.10 -10.66
N THR A 105 -4.74 -3.57 -9.59
CA THR A 105 -3.73 -2.80 -8.87
C THR A 105 -2.48 -2.57 -9.72
N LEU A 106 -2.07 -3.55 -10.51
CA LEU A 106 -1.00 -3.39 -11.50
C LEU A 106 -1.32 -2.33 -12.55
N GLU A 107 -2.56 -2.30 -13.06
CA GLU A 107 -2.99 -1.30 -14.01
C GLU A 107 -2.96 0.11 -13.39
N ARG A 108 -3.48 0.27 -12.17
CA ARG A 108 -3.41 1.55 -11.43
C ARG A 108 -1.98 2.00 -11.18
N LEU A 109 -1.09 1.08 -10.79
CA LEU A 109 0.33 1.37 -10.60
C LEU A 109 0.98 1.88 -11.88
N ARG A 110 0.71 1.24 -13.02
CA ARG A 110 1.22 1.70 -14.33
C ARG A 110 0.65 3.07 -14.69
N ALA A 111 -0.66 3.26 -14.56
CA ALA A 111 -1.32 4.53 -14.86
C ALA A 111 -0.76 5.68 -14.02
N LEU A 112 -0.60 5.46 -12.70
CA LEU A 112 -0.03 6.46 -11.80
C LEU A 112 1.44 6.75 -12.15
N SER A 113 2.23 5.72 -12.49
CA SER A 113 3.63 5.90 -12.92
C SER A 113 3.74 6.78 -14.17
N VAL A 114 2.84 6.60 -15.13
CA VAL A 114 2.76 7.45 -16.33
C VAL A 114 2.42 8.89 -15.95
N LYS A 115 1.39 9.11 -15.12
CA LYS A 115 0.99 10.46 -14.66
C LYS A 115 2.14 11.19 -13.94
N ILE A 116 2.84 10.50 -13.03
CA ILE A 116 3.98 11.07 -12.29
C ILE A 116 5.13 11.42 -13.25
N SER A 117 5.40 10.56 -14.23
CA SER A 117 6.45 10.80 -15.22
C SER A 117 6.14 11.98 -16.14
N ASP A 118 4.87 12.13 -16.52
CA ASP A 118 4.37 13.23 -17.36
C ASP A 118 4.45 14.58 -16.63
N GLN A 119 4.08 14.62 -15.35
CA GLN A 119 4.22 15.84 -14.52
C GLN A 119 5.66 16.30 -14.32
N LYS A 120 6.64 15.39 -14.42
CA LYS A 120 8.06 15.70 -14.24
C LYS A 120 8.74 16.18 -15.54
N ARG A 121 8.10 15.98 -16.69
CA ARG A 121 8.59 16.41 -18.01
C ARG A 121 8.23 17.85 -18.30
#